data_AF-A0A958THK2-F1
#
_entry.id   AF-A0A958THK2-F1
#
_cell.length_a   1.000
_cell.length_b   1.000
_cell.length_c   1.000
_cell.angle_alpha   90.00
_cell.angle_beta   90.00
_cell.angle_gamma   90.00
#
_symmetry.space_group_name_H-M   'P 1'
#
loop_
_entity.id
_entity.type
_entity.pdbx_description
1 polymer ?
#
loop_
_entity_poly.entity_id
_entity_poly.type
_entity_poly.pdbx_seq_one_letter_code
_entity_poly.pdbx_strand_id
1 'polypeptide(L)' 'FYESQLGKIKIVLFESENKEGYIHGFTENYIKVKTPWNPELVNTLHEVELTKIDDDGLVRFEFAEVFSK' A
#
# COMPACT_ATOMS: atom_id res chain seq x y z
N PHE A 1 -16.01 5.50 -3.04
CA PHE A 1 -14.76 5.68 -3.82
C PHE A 1 -13.72 4.65 -3.39
N TYR A 2 -13.29 4.61 -2.12
CA TYR A 2 -12.31 3.63 -1.63
C TYR A 2 -12.77 2.17 -1.76
N GLU A 3 -14.01 1.85 -1.37
CA GLU A 3 -14.54 0.48 -1.48
C GLU A 3 -14.54 -0.05 -2.92
N SER A 4 -14.76 0.81 -3.92
CA SER A 4 -14.74 0.39 -5.33
C SER A 4 -13.34 0.10 -5.86
N GLN A 5 -12.31 0.30 -5.03
CA GLN A 5 -10.91 0.02 -5.35
C GLN A 5 -10.43 -1.29 -4.70
N LEU A 6 -11.17 -1.85 -3.75
CA LEU A 6 -10.84 -3.13 -3.14
C LEU A 6 -10.86 -4.26 -4.20
N GLY A 7 -9.95 -5.22 -4.05
CA GLY A 7 -9.70 -6.31 -5.00
C GLY A 7 -8.98 -5.88 -6.29
N LYS A 8 -8.55 -4.62 -6.41
CA LYS A 8 -7.80 -4.16 -7.58
C LYS A 8 -6.31 -4.12 -7.28
N ILE A 9 -5.54 -4.49 -8.30
CA ILE A 9 -4.10 -4.34 -8.31
C ILE A 9 -3.73 -2.89 -8.65
N LYS A 10 -2.82 -2.32 -7.87
CA LYS A 10 -2.34 -0.93 -7.99
C LYS A 10 -0.85 -0.84 -7.72
N ILE A 11 -0.21 0.12 -8.38
CA ILE A 11 1.16 0.51 -8.05
C ILE A 11 1.11 1.50 -6.88
N VAL A 12 1.91 1.25 -5.86
CA VAL A 12 2.07 2.09 -4.67
C VAL A 12 3.51 2.59 -4.58
N LEU A 13 3.69 3.89 -4.34
CA LEU A 13 4.94 4.48 -3.88
C LEU A 13 4.91 4.59 -2.35
N PHE A 14 5.92 4.05 -1.66
CA PHE A 14 6.03 4.18 -0.20
C PHE A 14 6.92 5.36 0.21
N GLU A 15 6.44 6.09 1.20
CA GLU A 15 7.10 7.26 1.77
C GLU A 15 8.14 6.86 2.83
N SER A 16 9.11 7.74 3.08
CA SER A 16 10.18 7.49 4.06
C SER A 16 9.77 7.66 5.53
N GLU A 17 8.53 8.05 5.81
CA GLU A 17 8.05 8.32 7.17
C GLU A 17 7.59 7.04 7.89
N ASN A 18 8.18 6.78 9.07
CA ASN A 18 7.63 5.82 10.03
C ASN A 18 6.68 6.57 10.97
N LYS A 19 5.38 6.24 10.88
CA LYS A 19 4.36 6.80 11.77
C LYS A 19 3.72 5.67 12.57
N GLU A 20 3.94 5.70 13.88
CA GLU A 20 3.38 4.73 14.83
C GLU A 20 3.70 3.26 14.50
N GLY A 21 4.87 3.01 13.90
CA GLY A 21 5.30 1.67 13.50
C GLY A 21 4.81 1.23 12.11
N TYR A 22 4.23 2.15 11.33
CA TYR A 22 3.75 1.90 9.98
C TYR A 22 4.49 2.76 8.95
N ILE A 23 4.72 2.18 7.78
CA ILE A 23 5.04 2.92 6.56
C ILE A 23 3.75 3.16 5.78
N HIS A 24 3.66 4.34 5.16
CA HIS A 24 2.53 4.72 4.33
C HIS A 24 2.95 4.79 2.87
N GLY A 25 1.99 4.57 1.98
CA GLY A 25 2.19 4.76 0.56
C GLY A 25 0.94 5.29 -0.13
N PHE A 26 1.11 5.72 -1.37
CA PHE A 26 0.03 6.23 -2.21
C PHE A 26 -0.01 5.50 -3.55
N THR A 27 -1.22 5.16 -3.98
CA THR A 27 -1.46 4.71 -5.36
C THR A 27 -1.45 5.88 -6.34
N GLU A 28 -1.38 5.58 -7.63
CA GLU A 28 -1.53 6.53 -8.74
C GLU A 28 -2.79 7.43 -8.65
N ASN A 29 -3.86 6.93 -8.03
CA ASN A 29 -5.13 7.65 -7.84
C ASN A 29 -5.33 8.11 -6.39
N TYR A 30 -4.23 8.32 -5.67
CA TYR A 30 -4.18 8.91 -4.32
C TYR A 30 -4.91 8.11 -3.23
N ILE A 31 -5.02 6.79 -3.38
CA ILE A 31 -5.46 5.92 -2.29
C ILE A 31 -4.29 5.75 -1.34
N LYS A 32 -4.48 6.16 -0.09
CA LYS A 32 -3.48 6.00 0.97
C LYS A 32 -3.53 4.59 1.54
N VAL A 33 -2.40 3.92 1.55
CA VAL A 33 -2.22 2.57 2.11
C VAL A 33 -1.28 2.58 3.31
N LYS A 34 -1.32 1.53 4.14
CA LYS A 34 -0.37 1.31 5.24
C LYS A 34 0.03 -0.15 5.40
N THR A 35 1.25 -0.37 5.85
CA THR A 35 1.78 -1.68 6.27
C THR A 35 2.79 -1.49 7.41
N PRO A 36 3.07 -2.50 8.26
CA PRO A 36 4.12 -2.37 9.25
C PRO A 36 5.42 -1.86 8.63
N TRP A 37 6.14 -1.01 9.37
CA TRP A 37 7.35 -0.37 8.89
C TRP A 37 8.35 -1.40 8.35
N ASN A 38 8.75 -1.22 7.09
CA ASN A 38 9.84 -1.95 6.47
C ASN A 38 10.74 -0.94 5.72
N PRO A 39 12.01 -0.74 6.13
CA PRO A 39 12.91 0.20 5.48
C PRO A 39 13.22 -0.14 4.02
N GLU A 40 13.05 -1.40 3.59
CA GLU A 40 13.27 -1.82 2.21
C GLU A 40 12.21 -1.26 1.23
N LEU A 41 11.06 -0.83 1.75
CA LEU A 41 9.99 -0.26 0.94
C LEU A 41 10.20 1.23 0.65
N VAL A 42 11.04 1.93 1.42
CA VAL A 42 11.17 3.39 1.32
C VAL A 42 11.60 3.82 -0.09
N ASN A 43 10.85 4.75 -0.69
CA ASN A 43 11.10 5.29 -2.03
C ASN A 43 11.11 4.23 -3.14
N THR A 44 10.33 3.16 -2.97
CA THR A 44 10.19 2.11 -3.98
C THR A 44 8.74 1.99 -4.45
N LEU A 45 8.56 1.49 -5.68
CA LEU A 45 7.27 1.21 -6.28
C LEU A 45 6.97 -0.29 -6.20
N HIS A 46 5.79 -0.65 -5.71
CA HIS A 46 5.33 -2.03 -5.63
C HIS A 46 3.94 -2.19 -6.20
N GLU A 47 3.72 -3.31 -6.87
CA GLU A 47 2.39 -3.74 -7.29
C GLU A 47 1.71 -4.50 -6.13
N VAL A 48 0.52 -4.05 -5.75
CA VAL A 48 -0.20 -4.56 -4.58
C VAL A 48 -1.69 -4.70 -4.88
N GLU A 49 -2.36 -5.68 -4.28
CA GLU A 49 -3.81 -5.80 -4.29
C GLU A 49 -4.39 -5.11 -3.05
N LEU A 50 -5.34 -4.19 -3.24
CA LEU A 50 -6.01 -3.49 -2.14
C LEU A 50 -7.04 -4.41 -1.48
N THR A 51 -6.82 -4.83 -0.23
CA THR A 51 -7.60 -5.92 0.38
C THR A 51 -8.76 -5.43 1.26
N LYS A 52 -8.49 -4.50 2.18
CA LYS A 52 -9.52 -3.98 3.10
C LYS A 52 -9.24 -2.56 3.55
N ILE A 53 -10.27 -1.87 4.02
CA ILE A 53 -10.15 -0.61 4.75
C ILE A 53 -10.03 -0.96 6.23
N ASP A 54 -9.00 -0.43 6.90
CA ASP A 54 -8.76 -0.62 8.33
C ASP A 54 -9.60 0.38 9.16
N ASP A 55 -9.66 0.20 10.48
CA ASP A 55 -10.54 1.00 11.36
C ASP A 55 -10.20 2.50 11.37
N ASP A 56 -8.99 2.89 10.95
CA ASP A 56 -8.54 4.27 10.80
C ASP A 56 -8.79 4.86 9.39
N GLY A 57 -9.47 4.11 8.52
CA GLY A 57 -9.79 4.50 7.16
C GLY A 57 -8.65 4.32 6.16
N LEU A 58 -7.49 3.78 6.58
CA LEU A 58 -6.37 3.48 5.69
C LEU A 58 -6.51 2.11 5.04
N VAL A 59 -6.03 1.97 3.80
CA VAL A 59 -6.19 0.74 3.03
C VAL A 59 -5.05 -0.23 3.31
N ARG A 60 -5.39 -1.48 3.60
CA ARG A 60 -4.48 -2.64 3.66
C ARG A 60 -4.32 -3.26 2.28
N PHE A 61 -3.24 -3.99 2.09
CA PHE A 61 -2.92 -4.62 0.83
C PHE A 61 -2.12 -5.90 1.03
N GLU A 62 -2.05 -6.69 -0.03
CA GLU A 62 -1.11 -7.80 -0.21
C GLU A 62 -0.22 -7.50 -1.41
N PHE A 63 1.04 -7.90 -1.38
CA PHE A 63 1.92 -7.75 -2.54
C PHE A 63 1.41 -8.65 -3.66
N ALA A 64 1.19 -8.10 -4.85
CA ALA A 64 0.90 -8.92 -6.01
C ALA A 64 2.13 -9.78 -6.30
N GLU A 65 1.95 -11.08 -6.55
CA GLU A 65 3.07 -12.00 -6.74
C GLU A 65 4.05 -11.45 -7.78
N VAL A 66 5.29 -11.21 -7.34
CA VAL A 66 6.38 -10.91 -8.24
C VAL A 66 6.67 -12.21 -8.99
N PHE A 67 6.22 -12.32 -10.23
CA PHE A 67 6.77 -13.30 -11.16
C PHE A 67 8.26 -13.03 -11.27
N SER A 68 9.03 -13.72 -10.42
CA SER A 68 10.48 -13.75 -10.50
C SER A 68 10.80 -14.42 -11.83
N LYS A 69 11.35 -13.64 -12.75
CA LYS A 69 11.90 -14.14 -14.00
C LYS A 69 13.20 -14.89 -13.76
#